data_AF-A0A381LJ79-F1
#
_entry.id   AF-A0A381LJ79-F1
#
_cell.length_a   1.000
_cell.length_b   1.000
_cell.length_c   1.000
_cell.angle_alpha   90.00
_cell.angle_beta   90.00
_cell.angle_gamma   90.00
#
_symmetry.space_group_name_H-M   'P 1'
#
loop_
_entity.id
_entity.type
_entity.pdbx_description
1 polymer ?
#
loop_
_entity_poly.entity_id
_entity_poly.type
_entity_poly.pdbx_seq_one_letter_code
_entity_poly.pdbx_strand_id
1 'polypeptide(L)'
;MKTFQIASIIAGLGFLQPTVASVVNCGLNRIDVDHVKRVAAGLWRMKYESLKAYNNVLYPKKYEETAYASEALRKFPLFADGRDWNGGFFMYFVVSSQSQNVVMLFYEDDSGLHNCPLDQYYG
;
A
#
# COMPACT_ATOMS: atom_id res chain seq x y z
N MET A 1 -46.08 34.13 -20.87
CA MET A 1 -44.82 34.46 -20.17
C MET A 1 -44.86 33.87 -18.78
N LYS A 2 -43.79 33.14 -18.41
CA LYS A 2 -43.28 32.84 -17.05
C LYS A 2 -44.24 32.17 -16.04
N THR A 3 -44.03 30.88 -15.83
CA THR A 3 -44.15 30.26 -14.51
C THR A 3 -42.97 29.31 -14.31
N PHE A 4 -42.32 29.50 -13.16
CA PHE A 4 -40.97 29.10 -12.85
C PHE A 4 -40.88 27.59 -12.58
N GLN A 5 -39.95 26.91 -13.25
CA GLN A 5 -39.48 25.59 -12.82
C GLN A 5 -38.55 25.82 -11.63
N ILE A 6 -39.01 25.47 -10.42
CA ILE A 6 -38.16 25.45 -9.24
C ILE A 6 -37.25 24.23 -9.39
N ALA A 7 -36.00 24.50 -9.76
CA ALA A 7 -34.92 23.54 -9.73
C ALA A 7 -34.80 22.98 -8.31
N SER A 8 -35.10 21.70 -8.14
CA SER A 8 -34.82 21.00 -6.89
C SER A 8 -33.31 20.80 -6.79
N ILE A 9 -32.66 21.70 -6.05
CA ILE A 9 -31.30 21.54 -5.56
C ILE A 9 -31.35 20.39 -4.55
N ILE A 10 -31.14 19.16 -5.02
CA ILE A 10 -30.85 18.05 -4.12
C ILE A 10 -29.45 18.30 -3.58
N ALA A 11 -29.40 18.58 -2.28
CA ALA A 11 -28.23 18.88 -1.49
C ALA A 11 -27.13 17.84 -1.73
N GLY A 12 -26.11 18.23 -2.49
CA GLY A 12 -24.81 17.57 -2.48
C GLY A 12 -24.11 17.88 -1.17
N LEU A 13 -24.31 17.03 -0.17
CA LEU A 13 -23.54 16.98 1.08
C LEU A 13 -23.83 15.66 1.82
N GLY A 14 -23.89 14.55 1.07
CA GLY A 14 -23.87 13.21 1.63
C GLY A 14 -22.43 12.75 1.78
N PHE A 15 -21.87 12.92 2.98
CA PHE A 15 -20.66 12.26 3.45
C PHE A 15 -19.38 12.50 2.62
N LEU A 16 -18.80 13.71 2.76
CA LEU A 16 -17.35 13.73 2.93
C LEU A 16 -17.07 13.06 4.28
N GLN A 17 -17.01 11.72 4.31
CA GLN A 17 -16.29 11.06 5.39
C GLN A 17 -14.92 11.75 5.41
N PRO A 18 -14.44 12.27 6.54
CA PRO A 18 -13.07 12.67 6.63
C PRO A 18 -12.27 11.45 6.20
N THR A 19 -11.57 11.52 5.06
CA THR A 19 -10.45 10.64 4.80
C THR A 19 -9.43 11.03 5.85
N VAL A 20 -9.60 10.48 7.06
CA VAL A 20 -8.57 10.51 8.09
C VAL A 20 -7.40 9.82 7.43
N ALA A 21 -6.41 10.61 7.01
CA ALA A 21 -5.16 10.11 6.48
C ALA A 21 -4.64 9.10 7.50
N SER A 22 -4.74 7.81 7.16
CA SER A 22 -4.35 6.74 8.05
C SER A 22 -2.87 6.55 7.84
N VAL A 23 -2.07 6.92 8.84
CA VAL A 23 -0.62 6.81 8.79
C VAL A 23 -0.13 5.85 9.86
N VAL A 24 0.76 4.94 9.50
CA VAL A 24 1.42 4.02 10.41
C VAL A 24 2.85 4.48 10.70
N ASN A 25 3.28 4.38 11.96
CA ASN A 25 4.68 4.60 12.32
C ASN A 25 5.50 3.38 11.91
N CYS A 26 6.53 3.58 11.08
CA CYS A 26 7.37 2.50 10.55
C CYS A 26 8.84 2.94 10.55
N GLY A 27 9.56 2.55 11.61
CA GLY A 27 10.93 3.01 11.87
C GLY A 27 10.97 4.53 12.01
N LEU A 28 11.80 5.18 11.19
CA LEU A 28 12.00 6.64 11.22
C LEU A 28 10.92 7.44 10.47
N ASN A 29 10.00 6.79 9.76
CA ASN A 29 9.01 7.47 8.94
C ASN A 29 7.57 7.10 9.31
N ARG A 30 6.64 7.94 8.85
CA ARG A 30 5.21 7.66 8.85
C ARG A 30 4.79 7.33 7.43
N ILE A 31 4.08 6.23 7.26
CA ILE A 31 3.69 5.72 5.95
C ILE A 31 2.17 5.77 5.83
N ASP A 32 1.68 6.32 4.73
CA ASP A 32 0.25 6.33 4.41
C ASP A 32 -0.25 4.91 4.13
N VAL A 33 -1.26 4.46 4.87
CA VAL A 33 -1.87 3.13 4.73
C VAL A 33 -2.53 2.98 3.36
N ASP A 34 -3.08 4.05 2.78
CA ASP A 34 -3.67 3.98 1.45
C ASP A 34 -2.59 3.81 0.37
N HIS A 35 -1.40 4.37 0.59
CA HIS A 35 -0.23 4.08 -0.24
C HIS A 35 0.14 2.60 -0.17
N VAL A 36 0.20 2.02 1.04
CA VAL A 36 0.51 0.59 1.23
C VAL A 36 -0.51 -0.29 0.51
N LYS A 37 -1.81 -0.03 0.70
CA LYS A 37 -2.90 -0.75 0.04
C LYS A 37 -2.83 -0.64 -1.48
N ARG A 38 -2.58 0.56 -2.00
CA ARG A 38 -2.42 0.80 -3.45
C ARG A 38 -1.26 0.00 -4.03
N VAL A 39 -0.10 0.02 -3.37
CA VAL A 39 1.08 -0.74 -3.81
C VAL A 39 0.81 -2.25 -3.74
N ALA A 40 0.17 -2.74 -2.68
CA ALA A 40 -0.18 -4.16 -2.52
C ALA A 40 -1.13 -4.67 -3.63
N ALA A 41 -2.10 -3.85 -4.04
CA ALA A 41 -2.98 -4.17 -5.16
C ALA A 41 -2.26 -4.09 -6.52
N GLY A 42 -1.38 -3.10 -6.70
CA GLY A 42 -0.59 -2.92 -7.93
C GLY A 42 0.43 -4.03 -8.16
N LEU A 43 0.96 -4.61 -7.08
CA LEU A 43 1.98 -5.67 -7.06
C LEU A 43 1.67 -6.89 -7.94
N TRP A 44 0.39 -7.25 -8.06
CA TRP A 44 -0.07 -8.40 -8.84
C TRP A 44 -0.34 -8.07 -10.31
N ARG A 45 -0.47 -6.78 -10.64
CA ARG A 45 -0.60 -6.28 -12.02
C ARG A 45 0.77 -6.10 -12.68
N MET A 46 1.83 -5.96 -11.88
CA MET A 46 3.20 -5.88 -12.38
C MET A 46 3.70 -7.26 -12.85
N LYS A 47 4.48 -7.26 -13.93
CA LYS A 47 5.20 -8.45 -14.37
C LYS A 47 6.17 -8.88 -13.26
N TYR A 48 6.17 -10.17 -12.94
CA TYR A 48 7.07 -10.75 -11.94
C TYR A 48 8.53 -10.43 -12.28
N GLU A 49 9.32 -10.03 -11.27
CA GLU A 49 10.74 -9.71 -11.40
C GLU A 49 11.08 -8.74 -12.56
N SER A 50 10.24 -7.72 -12.77
CA SER A 50 10.40 -6.77 -13.89
C SER A 50 11.16 -5.50 -13.55
N LEU A 51 11.30 -5.16 -12.27
CA LEU A 51 11.92 -3.92 -11.80
C LEU A 51 13.20 -4.23 -11.03
N LYS A 52 14.31 -3.67 -11.49
CA LYS A 52 15.64 -3.92 -10.94
C LYS A 52 16.03 -2.87 -9.90
N ALA A 53 16.32 -3.32 -8.69
CA ALA A 53 16.91 -2.52 -7.62
C ALA A 53 18.42 -2.30 -7.82
N TYR A 54 18.97 -1.33 -7.09
CA TYR A 54 20.41 -1.01 -7.13
C TYR A 54 21.31 -2.19 -6.74
N ASN A 55 20.83 -3.09 -5.88
CA ASN A 55 21.51 -4.31 -5.44
C ASN A 55 21.31 -5.51 -6.38
N ASN A 56 20.86 -5.28 -7.62
CA ASN A 56 20.54 -6.29 -8.62
C ASN A 56 19.38 -7.24 -8.27
N VAL A 57 18.64 -6.98 -7.20
CA VAL A 57 17.43 -7.75 -6.88
C VAL A 57 16.28 -7.27 -7.76
N LEU A 58 15.51 -8.21 -8.31
CA LEU A 58 14.33 -7.92 -9.11
C LEU A 58 13.06 -7.95 -8.25
N TYR A 59 12.12 -7.08 -8.57
CA TYR A 59 10.82 -6.94 -7.90
C TYR A 59 9.68 -6.82 -8.93
N PRO A 60 8.43 -7.18 -8.55
CA PRO A 60 8.07 -7.91 -7.33
C PRO A 60 8.67 -9.31 -7.32
N LYS A 61 9.06 -9.78 -6.14
CA LYS A 61 9.64 -11.11 -5.94
C LYS A 61 8.82 -11.94 -4.97
N LYS A 62 8.97 -13.26 -5.05
CA LYS A 62 8.34 -14.19 -4.11
C LYS A 62 8.76 -13.87 -2.67
N TYR A 63 7.81 -13.97 -1.75
CA TYR A 63 8.06 -13.95 -0.31
C TYR A 63 7.64 -15.31 0.27
N GLU A 64 8.51 -15.93 1.06
CA GLU A 64 8.27 -17.26 1.63
C GLU A 64 8.07 -17.13 3.12
N GLU A 65 6.81 -17.20 3.56
CA GLU A 65 6.44 -17.16 4.98
C GLU A 65 5.42 -18.28 5.22
N THR A 66 5.76 -19.21 6.12
CA THR A 66 4.95 -20.41 6.37
C THR A 66 3.60 -20.09 7.03
N ALA A 67 3.52 -18.98 7.77
CA ALA A 67 2.30 -18.53 8.42
C ALA A 67 1.15 -18.20 7.44
N TYR A 68 1.47 -17.89 6.18
CA TYR A 68 0.49 -17.51 5.15
C TYR A 68 0.52 -18.46 3.94
N ALA A 69 0.90 -19.73 4.17
CA ALA A 69 1.12 -20.72 3.11
C ALA A 69 -0.10 -21.03 2.22
N SER A 70 -1.30 -20.57 2.58
CA SER A 70 -2.52 -20.75 1.79
C SER A 70 -2.55 -19.94 0.49
N GLU A 71 -1.73 -18.88 0.37
CA GLU A 71 -1.68 -18.05 -0.83
C GLU A 71 -0.23 -17.76 -1.26
N ALA A 72 -0.01 -17.59 -2.56
CA ALA A 72 1.26 -17.08 -3.05
C ALA A 72 1.45 -15.64 -2.56
N LEU A 73 2.65 -15.34 -2.05
CA LEU A 73 3.00 -14.01 -1.58
C LEU A 73 4.06 -13.37 -2.47
N ARG A 74 3.93 -12.06 -2.65
CA ARG A 74 4.95 -11.24 -3.30
C ARG A 74 5.32 -10.07 -2.40
N LYS A 75 6.61 -9.75 -2.34
CA LYS A 75 7.12 -8.54 -1.71
C LYS A 75 7.56 -7.49 -2.73
N PHE A 76 7.40 -6.23 -2.38
CA PHE A 76 7.79 -5.09 -3.21
C PHE A 76 8.27 -3.91 -2.34
N PRO A 77 9.27 -3.13 -2.79
CA PRO A 77 9.72 -1.95 -2.07
C PRO A 77 8.70 -0.82 -2.12
N LEU A 78 8.71 0.06 -1.12
CA LEU A 78 7.97 1.31 -1.16
C LEU A 78 8.82 2.50 -0.68
N PHE A 79 8.42 3.70 -1.09
CA PHE A 79 8.91 4.94 -0.50
C PHE A 79 7.95 5.41 0.60
N ALA A 80 8.49 5.87 1.72
CA ALA A 80 7.67 6.39 2.81
C ALA A 80 6.94 7.70 2.44
N ASP A 81 7.41 8.41 1.41
CA ASP A 81 6.82 9.68 0.95
C ASP A 81 5.56 9.51 0.07
N GLY A 82 5.08 8.28 -0.11
CA GLY A 82 3.85 7.97 -0.84
C GLY A 82 4.01 7.83 -2.36
N ARG A 83 5.23 8.04 -2.89
CA ARG A 83 5.53 7.79 -4.30
C ARG A 83 5.70 6.30 -4.56
N ASP A 84 5.27 5.85 -5.73
CA ASP A 84 5.49 4.47 -6.13
C ASP A 84 6.98 4.23 -6.40
N TRP A 85 7.52 3.13 -5.87
CA TRP A 85 8.91 2.78 -6.08
C TRP A 85 9.15 2.37 -7.54
N ASN A 86 10.15 2.99 -8.16
CA ASN A 86 10.55 2.74 -9.55
C ASN A 86 12.06 2.51 -9.70
N GLY A 87 12.78 2.30 -8.60
CA GLY A 87 14.23 2.15 -8.55
C GLY A 87 14.88 2.95 -7.42
N GLY A 88 16.20 2.86 -7.29
CA GLY A 88 16.95 3.59 -6.26
C GLY A 88 16.98 2.91 -4.88
N PHE A 89 17.42 3.65 -3.87
CA PHE A 89 17.50 3.20 -2.48
C PHE A 89 16.11 3.05 -1.86
N PHE A 90 15.88 2.00 -1.08
CA PHE A 90 14.63 1.74 -0.36
C PHE A 90 14.95 1.04 0.95
N MET A 91 14.01 1.13 1.89
CA MET A 91 14.13 0.53 3.23
C MET A 91 12.85 -0.19 3.65
N TYR A 92 11.71 0.18 3.04
CA TYR A 92 10.39 -0.30 3.40
C TYR A 92 9.89 -1.29 2.37
N PHE A 93 9.14 -2.29 2.84
CA PHE A 93 8.55 -3.31 2.00
C PHE A 93 7.10 -3.57 2.37
N VAL A 94 6.30 -3.85 1.34
CA VAL A 94 4.97 -4.41 1.49
C VAL A 94 4.94 -5.82 0.94
N VAL A 95 4.27 -6.71 1.67
CA VAL A 95 3.93 -8.07 1.23
C VAL A 95 2.45 -8.12 0.92
N SER A 96 2.14 -8.62 -0.26
CA SER A 96 0.77 -8.80 -0.74
C SER A 96 0.51 -10.26 -1.07
N SER A 97 -0.66 -10.76 -0.69
CA SER A 97 -1.13 -12.09 -1.05
C SER A 97 -1.79 -12.10 -2.44
N GLN A 98 -1.97 -13.26 -3.07
CA GLN A 98 -2.57 -13.36 -4.40
C GLN A 98 -3.97 -12.72 -4.49
N SER A 99 -4.71 -12.74 -3.38
CA SER A 99 -6.00 -12.05 -3.23
C SER A 99 -5.88 -10.52 -3.11
N GLN A 100 -4.68 -9.94 -3.32
CA GLN A 100 -4.35 -8.51 -3.26
C GLN A 100 -4.51 -7.89 -1.86
N ASN A 101 -4.50 -8.71 -0.81
CA ASN A 101 -4.54 -8.24 0.57
C ASN A 101 -3.14 -7.87 1.06
N VAL A 102 -3.06 -6.81 1.88
CA VAL A 102 -1.82 -6.49 2.58
C VAL A 102 -1.60 -7.53 3.67
N VAL A 103 -0.51 -8.27 3.58
CA VAL A 103 -0.13 -9.29 4.57
C VAL A 103 0.82 -8.69 5.61
N MET A 104 1.74 -7.85 5.16
CA MET A 104 2.78 -7.29 6.02
C MET A 104 3.28 -5.97 5.45
N LEU A 105 3.57 -5.03 6.35
CA LEU A 105 4.42 -3.88 6.11
C LEU A 105 5.61 -4.01 7.06
N PHE A 106 6.82 -3.83 6.56
CA PHE A 106 8.03 -3.89 7.39
C PHE A 106 9.15 -3.01 6.82
N TYR A 107 10.19 -2.81 7.62
CA TYR A 107 11.48 -2.30 7.14
C TYR A 107 12.62 -3.24 7.54
N GLU A 108 13.70 -3.21 6.76
CA GLU A 108 14.94 -3.95 7.05
C GLU A 108 16.05 -2.95 7.38
N ASP A 109 16.79 -3.19 8.47
CA ASP A 109 18.02 -2.47 8.83
C ASP A 109 19.13 -3.45 9.26
N ASP A 110 20.25 -2.93 9.76
CA ASP A 110 21.39 -3.74 10.21
C ASP A 110 21.04 -4.67 11.40
N SER A 111 19.95 -4.42 12.10
CA SER A 111 19.45 -5.25 13.21
C SER A 111 18.43 -6.29 12.75
N GLY A 112 17.99 -6.26 11.49
CA GLY A 112 17.09 -7.24 10.88
C GLY A 112 15.77 -6.65 10.38
N LEU A 113 14.74 -7.50 10.36
CA LEU A 113 13.40 -7.16 9.87
C LEU A 113 12.52 -6.65 11.03
N HIS A 114 11.84 -5.54 10.80
CA HIS A 114 10.97 -4.88 11.77
C HIS A 114 9.56 -4.69 11.20
N ASN A 115 8.59 -5.40 11.78
CA ASN A 115 7.20 -5.31 11.38
C ASN A 115 6.58 -3.95 11.77
N CYS A 116 5.83 -3.37 10.84
CA CYS A 116 5.08 -2.14 11.03
C CYS A 116 3.58 -2.47 11.03
N PRO A 117 2.97 -2.63 12.22
CA PRO A 117 1.59 -3.09 12.32
C PRO A 117 0.64 -2.06 11.69
N LEU A 118 -0.13 -2.50 10.70
CA LEU A 118 -1.25 -1.75 10.17
C LEU A 118 -2.40 -1.97 11.15
N ASP A 119 -2.80 -0.94 11.89
CA ASP A 119 -3.90 -1.05 12.85
C ASP A 119 -5.14 -1.65 12.18
N GLN A 120 -5.79 -2.60 12.87
CA GLN A 120 -6.92 -3.42 12.36
C GLN A 120 -8.22 -2.63 12.09
N TYR A 121 -8.18 -1.29 12.09
CA TYR A 121 -9.37 -0.44 12.04
C TYR A 121 -9.89 -0.12 10.64
N TYR A 122 -9.42 -0.82 9.60
CA TYR A 122 -9.83 -0.55 8.22
C TYR A 122 -10.25 -1.83 7.50
N GLY A 123 -11.29 -2.47 8.06
CA GLY A 123 -12.18 -3.38 7.32
C GLY A 123 -13.25 -2.63 6.57
#